data_AF-A0A813Z0F1-F1
#
_entry.id   AF-A0A813Z0F1-F1
#
_cell.length_a   1.000
_cell.length_b   1.000
_cell.length_c   1.000
_cell.angle_alpha   90.00
_cell.angle_beta   90.00
_cell.angle_gamma   90.00
#
_symmetry.space_group_name_H-M   'P 1'
#
loop_
_entity.id
_entity.type
_entity.pdbx_description
1 polymer ?
#
loop_
_entity_poly.entity_id
_entity_poly.type
_entity_poly.pdbx_seq_one_letter_code
_entity_poly.pdbx_strand_id
1 'polypeptide(L)'
;MGQKSAKQHKKDLTHLSEDEIDRLTKNTTYSKQQIQDWHQGFLRDCPNGKLDKKKFFEVYKKFYPEGKAEKFCAQVFKTFDSDDNGYIDFVEFLIAVNITSHGLYSK
;
A
#
# COMPACT_ATOMS: atom_id res chain seq x y z
N MET A 1 -28.15 -29.46 -0.95
CA MET A 1 -28.15 -28.00 -1.20
C MET A 1 -26.70 -27.55 -1.25
N GLY A 2 -26.18 -27.27 -2.45
CA GLY A 2 -24.81 -26.86 -2.63
C GLY A 2 -24.66 -25.35 -2.42
N GLN A 3 -23.63 -24.95 -1.68
CA GLN A 3 -23.05 -23.63 -1.84
C GLN A 3 -21.55 -23.81 -2.02
N LYS A 4 -21.12 -23.45 -3.23
CA LYS A 4 -19.75 -23.51 -3.72
C LYS A 4 -18.99 -22.36 -3.06
N SER A 5 -18.12 -22.66 -2.10
CA SER A 5 -17.13 -21.69 -1.63
C SER A 5 -16.20 -21.37 -2.80
N ALA A 6 -16.25 -20.12 -3.25
CA ALA A 6 -15.44 -19.59 -4.33
C ALA A 6 -13.96 -19.91 -4.07
N LYS A 7 -13.35 -20.69 -4.96
CA LYS A 7 -11.90 -20.89 -4.98
C LYS A 7 -11.26 -19.54 -5.30
N GLN A 8 -10.86 -18.82 -4.27
CA GLN A 8 -10.07 -17.62 -4.40
C GLN A 8 -8.73 -18.03 -5.04
N HIS A 9 -8.53 -17.70 -6.32
CA HIS A 9 -7.22 -17.82 -6.95
C HIS A 9 -6.26 -17.01 -6.10
N LYS A 10 -5.36 -17.69 -5.38
CA LYS A 10 -4.24 -17.06 -4.70
C LYS A 10 -3.37 -16.46 -5.80
N LYS A 11 -3.56 -15.15 -6.06
CA LYS A 11 -2.60 -14.36 -6.84
C LYS A 11 -1.26 -14.56 -6.14
N ASP A 12 -0.24 -14.96 -6.87
CA ASP A 12 1.10 -15.07 -6.29
C ASP A 12 1.56 -13.65 -5.92
N LEU A 13 1.51 -13.35 -4.63
CA LEU A 13 1.87 -12.04 -4.11
C LEU A 13 3.38 -11.87 -4.00
N THR A 14 4.19 -12.89 -4.26
CA THR A 14 5.65 -12.83 -4.06
C THR A 14 6.36 -12.06 -5.17
N HIS A 15 5.70 -11.90 -6.32
CA HIS A 15 6.23 -11.23 -7.51
C HIS A 15 5.25 -10.20 -8.06
N LEU A 16 5.76 -9.00 -8.35
CA LEU A 16 5.01 -7.99 -9.10
C LEU A 16 4.99 -8.35 -10.59
N SER A 17 3.84 -8.12 -11.23
CA SER A 17 3.72 -8.21 -12.68
C SER A 17 4.51 -7.11 -13.38
N GLU A 18 4.86 -7.31 -14.65
CA GLU A 18 5.54 -6.29 -15.45
C GLU A 18 4.71 -5.00 -15.56
N ASP A 19 3.39 -5.11 -15.66
CA ASP A 19 2.47 -3.97 -15.67
C ASP A 19 2.49 -3.18 -14.35
N GLU A 20 2.52 -3.86 -13.21
CA GLU A 20 2.61 -3.21 -11.88
C GLU A 20 3.97 -2.50 -11.73
N ILE A 21 5.06 -3.12 -12.19
CA ILE A 21 6.39 -2.51 -12.17
C ILE A 21 6.45 -1.29 -13.09
N ASP A 22 5.96 -1.39 -14.32
CA ASP A 22 5.93 -0.28 -15.28
C ASP A 22 5.06 0.88 -14.80
N ARG A 23 3.91 0.57 -14.20
CA ARG A 23 3.07 1.58 -13.56
C ARG A 23 3.82 2.28 -12.42
N LEU A 24 4.51 1.53 -11.57
CA LEU A 24 5.25 2.09 -10.44
C LEU A 24 6.46 2.91 -10.87
N THR A 25 7.23 2.49 -11.87
CA THR A 25 8.35 3.29 -12.40
C THR A 25 7.89 4.55 -13.12
N LYS A 26 6.67 4.56 -13.70
CA LYS A 26 6.08 5.76 -14.32
C LYS A 26 5.53 6.76 -13.30
N ASN A 27 5.05 6.28 -12.15
CA ASN A 27 4.37 7.11 -11.14
C ASN A 27 5.25 7.41 -9.91
N THR A 28 6.44 6.84 -9.83
CA THR A 28 7.39 7.06 -8.74
C THR A 28 8.79 7.32 -9.28
N THR A 29 9.67 7.87 -8.45
CA THR A 29 11.09 8.07 -8.81
C THR A 29 11.94 6.82 -8.55
N TYR A 30 11.33 5.72 -8.10
CA TYR A 30 12.04 4.49 -7.73
C TYR A 30 12.37 3.64 -8.97
N SER A 31 13.58 3.08 -8.97
CA SER A 31 13.99 2.08 -9.96
C SER A 31 13.28 0.74 -9.74
N LYS A 32 13.25 -0.11 -10.78
CA LYS A 32 12.70 -1.47 -10.71
C LYS A 32 13.26 -2.28 -9.53
N GLN A 33 14.56 -2.16 -9.25
CA GLN A 33 15.20 -2.84 -8.12
C GLN A 33 14.67 -2.34 -6.78
N GLN A 34 14.61 -1.02 -6.60
CA GLN A 34 14.08 -0.42 -5.36
C GLN A 34 12.61 -0.79 -5.13
N ILE A 35 11.80 -0.81 -6.21
CA ILE A 35 10.40 -1.25 -6.14
C ILE A 35 10.30 -2.70 -5.65
N GLN A 36 11.16 -3.59 -6.13
CA GLN A 36 11.20 -4.99 -5.68
C GLN A 36 11.61 -5.10 -4.21
N ASP A 37 12.62 -4.34 -3.77
CA ASP A 37 13.07 -4.34 -2.38
C ASP A 37 11.96 -3.83 -1.43
N TRP A 38 11.27 -2.76 -1.83
CA TRP A 38 10.09 -2.25 -1.11
C TRP A 38 8.97 -3.29 -1.04
N HIS A 39 8.71 -4.00 -2.13
CA HIS A 39 7.68 -5.05 -2.18
C HIS A 39 7.99 -6.19 -1.21
N GLN A 40 9.24 -6.65 -1.17
CA GLN A 40 9.67 -7.67 -0.21
C GLN A 40 9.53 -7.19 1.24
N GLY A 41 9.84 -5.91 1.51
CA GLY A 41 9.57 -5.28 2.80
C GLY A 41 8.09 -5.29 3.15
N PHE A 42 7.25 -4.87 2.22
CA PHE A 42 5.81 -4.78 2.40
C PHE A 42 5.17 -6.14 2.69
N LEU A 43 5.56 -7.20 1.97
CA LEU A 43 5.05 -8.56 2.21
C LEU A 43 5.48 -9.15 3.56
N ARG A 44 6.65 -8.75 4.07
CA ARG A 44 7.10 -9.18 5.40
C ARG A 44 6.24 -8.58 6.51
N ASP A 45 5.79 -7.33 6.34
CA ASP A 45 4.92 -6.66 7.30
C ASP A 45 3.42 -6.96 7.08
N CYS A 46 3.03 -7.17 5.82
CA CYS A 46 1.67 -7.47 5.36
C CYS A 46 1.67 -8.72 4.45
N PRO A 47 1.70 -9.94 5.02
CA PRO A 47 1.79 -11.19 4.23
C PRO A 47 0.62 -11.46 3.29
N ASN A 48 -0.50 -10.78 3.50
CA ASN A 48 -1.69 -10.80 2.65
C ASN A 48 -1.62 -9.78 1.49
N GLY A 49 -0.53 -9.01 1.39
CA GLY A 49 -0.35 -7.95 0.39
C GLY A 49 -1.28 -6.74 0.60
N LYS A 50 -1.85 -6.58 1.80
CA LYS A 50 -2.83 -5.53 2.09
C LYS A 50 -2.55 -4.86 3.41
N LEU A 51 -2.48 -3.53 3.39
CA LEU A 51 -2.36 -2.71 4.59
C LEU A 51 -3.75 -2.17 4.95
N ASP A 52 -4.39 -2.77 5.95
CA ASP A 52 -5.70 -2.32 6.41
C ASP A 52 -5.62 -1.08 7.33
N LYS A 53 -6.77 -0.43 7.55
CA LYS A 53 -6.88 0.77 8.40
C LYS A 53 -6.30 0.56 9.82
N LYS A 54 -6.50 -0.62 10.41
CA LYS A 54 -6.03 -0.91 11.77
C LYS A 54 -4.51 -0.98 11.80
N LYS A 55 -3.92 -1.72 10.86
CA LYS A 55 -2.48 -1.88 10.73
C LYS A 55 -1.79 -0.58 10.38
N PHE A 56 -2.36 0.19 9.45
CA PHE A 56 -1.88 1.54 9.13
C PHE A 56 -1.85 2.43 10.38
N PHE A 57 -2.92 2.42 11.17
CA PHE A 57 -3.00 3.19 12.40
C PHE A 57 -1.96 2.77 13.44
N GLU A 58 -1.75 1.46 13.64
CA GLU A 58 -0.71 0.94 14.54
C GLU A 58 0.70 1.40 14.13
N VAL A 59 1.01 1.31 12.84
CA VAL A 59 2.30 1.73 12.30
C VAL A 59 2.47 3.24 12.46
N TYR A 60 1.46 4.03 12.10
CA TYR A 60 1.49 5.48 12.23
C TYR A 60 1.68 5.94 13.69
N LYS A 61 1.00 5.30 14.65
CA LYS A 61 1.10 5.61 16.08
C LYS A 61 2.50 5.31 16.65
N LYS A 62 3.23 4.33 16.09
CA LYS A 62 4.62 4.06 16.48
C LYS A 62 5.56 5.18 16.06
N PHE A 63 5.33 5.81 14.91
CA PHE A 63 6.14 6.92 14.42
C PHE A 63 5.76 8.26 15.07
N TYR A 64 4.47 8.44 15.43
CA TYR A 64 3.95 9.68 16.00
C TYR A 64 3.07 9.41 17.25
N PRO A 65 3.67 9.04 18.39
CA PRO A 65 2.94 8.63 19.60
C PRO A 65 2.14 9.76 20.27
N GLU A 66 2.48 11.02 20.03
CA GLU A 66 1.89 12.19 20.70
C GLU A 66 0.75 12.87 19.92
N GLY A 67 0.41 12.40 18.72
CA GLY A 67 -0.57 13.05 17.86
C GLY A 67 -2.04 12.69 18.18
N LYS A 68 -2.96 13.66 18.05
CA LYS A 68 -4.41 13.45 17.89
C LYS A 68 -4.71 12.79 16.53
N ALA A 69 -4.08 11.64 16.30
CA ALA A 69 -3.81 11.08 15.00
C ALA A 69 -5.00 10.33 14.40
N GLU A 70 -6.02 9.94 15.17
CA GLU A 70 -7.11 9.09 14.65
C GLU A 70 -7.84 9.71 13.47
N LYS A 71 -8.27 10.97 13.59
CA LYS A 71 -8.97 11.66 12.49
C LYS A 71 -8.05 11.94 11.30
N PHE A 72 -6.80 12.31 11.58
CA PHE A 72 -5.81 12.61 10.54
C PHE A 72 -5.40 11.34 9.79
N CYS A 73 -5.13 10.24 10.50
CA CYS A 73 -4.85 8.93 9.93
C CYS A 73 -5.98 8.44 9.05
N ALA A 74 -7.24 8.62 9.46
CA ALA A 74 -8.38 8.23 8.63
C ALA A 74 -8.42 9.03 7.31
N GLN A 75 -8.11 10.32 7.35
CA GLN A 75 -8.02 11.15 6.15
C GLN A 75 -6.83 10.77 5.27
N VAL A 76 -5.64 10.56 5.85
CA VAL A 76 -4.44 10.13 5.12
C VAL A 76 -4.65 8.76 4.48
N PHE A 77 -5.24 7.83 5.22
CA PHE A 77 -5.59 6.50 4.70
C PHE A 77 -6.50 6.63 3.48
N LYS A 78 -7.54 7.49 3.55
CA LYS A 78 -8.44 7.73 2.42
C LYS A 78 -7.75 8.35 1.21
N THR A 79 -6.70 9.15 1.44
CA THR A 79 -5.89 9.69 0.33
C THR A 79 -5.03 8.61 -0.33
N PHE A 80 -4.69 7.55 0.39
CA PHE A 80 -3.83 6.47 -0.11
C PHE A 80 -4.65 5.34 -0.75
N ASP A 81 -5.78 4.97 -0.14
CA ASP A 81 -6.81 4.05 -0.65
C ASP A 81 -7.58 4.71 -1.81
N SER A 82 -6.99 4.68 -3.00
CA SER A 82 -7.42 5.45 -4.16
C SER A 82 -8.64 4.82 -4.85
N ASP A 83 -8.83 3.52 -4.69
CA ASP A 83 -9.98 2.77 -5.20
C ASP A 83 -11.10 2.56 -4.15
N ASP A 84 -10.91 3.06 -2.92
CA ASP A 84 -11.85 2.98 -1.78
C ASP A 84 -12.26 1.53 -1.45
N ASN A 85 -11.34 0.58 -1.65
CA ASN A 85 -11.58 -0.84 -1.39
C ASN A 85 -11.43 -1.19 0.11
N GLY A 86 -10.97 -0.24 0.94
CA GLY A 86 -10.82 -0.37 2.38
C GLY A 86 -9.45 -0.89 2.84
N TYR A 87 -8.50 -1.11 1.93
CA TYR A 87 -7.11 -1.48 2.21
C TYR A 87 -6.17 -0.76 1.24
N ILE A 88 -4.95 -0.48 1.67
CA ILE A 88 -3.91 0.06 0.78
C ILE A 88 -3.12 -1.13 0.24
N ASP A 89 -3.11 -1.29 -1.07
CA ASP A 89 -2.24 -2.28 -1.72
C ASP A 89 -0.79 -1.76 -1.86
N PHE A 90 0.11 -2.62 -2.34
CA PHE A 90 1.51 -2.22 -2.49
C PHE A 90 1.71 -1.06 -3.47
N VAL A 91 0.92 -1.02 -4.56
CA VAL A 91 1.05 0.01 -5.59
C VAL A 91 0.65 1.37 -5.00
N GLU A 92 -0.48 1.42 -4.31
CA GLU A 92 -0.98 2.59 -3.61
C GLU A 92 -0.02 3.05 -2.52
N PHE A 93 0.51 2.11 -1.72
CA PHE A 93 1.49 2.38 -0.69
C PHE A 93 2.74 3.07 -1.27
N LEU A 94 3.32 2.52 -2.34
CA LEU A 94 4.57 3.05 -2.88
C LEU A 94 4.38 4.42 -3.55
N ILE A 95 3.24 4.62 -4.24
CA ILE A 95 2.86 5.91 -4.81
C ILE A 95 2.67 6.94 -3.70
N ALA A 96 1.93 6.59 -2.64
CA ALA A 96 1.72 7.44 -1.48
C ALA A 96 3.02 7.83 -0.78
N VAL A 97 3.94 6.87 -0.59
CA VAL A 97 5.28 7.12 -0.03
C VAL A 97 6.07 8.05 -0.93
N ASN A 98 6.05 7.83 -2.25
CA ASN A 98 6.73 8.69 -3.20
C ASN A 98 6.22 10.13 -3.13
N ILE A 99 4.89 10.33 -3.12
CA ILE A 99 4.24 11.65 -3.00
C ILE A 99 4.60 12.33 -1.67
N THR A 100 4.54 11.57 -0.56
CA THR A 100 4.80 12.12 0.78
C THR A 100 6.28 12.44 0.97
N SER A 101 7.18 11.65 0.38
CA SER A 101 8.64 11.84 0.49
C SER A 101 9.20 12.92 -0.43
N HIS A 102 8.61 13.16 -1.61
CA HIS A 102 9.10 14.15 -2.57
C HIS A 102 8.35 15.48 -2.50
N GLY A 103 7.36 15.60 -1.61
CA GLY A 103 6.69 16.85 -1.29
C GLY A 103 5.84 17.38 -2.45
N LEU A 104 4.52 17.25 -2.31
CA LEU A 104 3.51 18.15 -2.89
C LEU A 104 3.49 18.29 -4.43
N TYR A 105 2.37 17.87 -5.02
CA TYR A 105 1.72 18.52 -6.18
C TYR A 105 2.65 19.34 -7.09
N SER A 106 3.32 18.67 -8.02
CA SER A 106 3.73 19.32 -9.27
C SER A 106 2.71 18.96 -10.34
N LYS A 107 1.57 19.65 -10.32
CA LYS A 107 0.88 20.15 -11.51
C LYS A 107 0.02 21.35 -11.13
#